data_AF-A0A6I5NRC5-F1
#
_entry.id   AF-A0A6I5NRC5-F1
#
_cell.length_a   1.000
_cell.length_b   1.000
_cell.length_c   1.000
_cell.angle_alpha   90.00
_cell.angle_beta   90.00
_cell.angle_gamma   90.00
#
_symmetry.space_group_name_H-M   'P 1'
#
loop_
_entity.id
_entity.type
_entity.pdbx_description
1 polymer ?
#
loop_
_entity_poly.entity_id
_entity_poly.type
_entity_poly.pdbx_seq_one_letter_code
_entity_poly.pdbx_strand_id
1 'polypeptide(L)'
;MPQWSARVQAGQVLARLEPLPHTENGSTQLQQGSQVSAAQLASAEQNLALLNQQLQTLERQDQALQTATVAIAAENVDQSQSAVDAAIAQESVARTQYDRFRSLLADGAVSQQQVDELEATWRSAQAAVRQAKSEKTIAQVTVDALGQRTPLQGNSKDLQSQRRQLLKEIQTQTAQLDLLALAHENQQTQLSQLQSRYGSALVASISAPFDGVIYSTQQDAGEQVNRPATLLSLLDCNDLWVEALVSTQQAKRIDTDQPVRVQLAGYPETVVGEVDLVNAISAGDLTKARAEALLPAIPASLVGQPLARVRVKIPPTPAQNQSHQLCGVGQSARLTFGTHSTLPTLISRR
;
A
#
# COMPACT_ATOMS: atom_id res chain seq x y z
N MET A 1 16.10 3.65 -34.54
CA MET A 1 15.20 4.78 -34.87
C MET A 1 15.09 4.87 -36.38
N PRO A 2 13.90 5.04 -36.95
CA PRO A 2 13.76 5.25 -38.39
C PRO A 2 14.39 6.57 -38.82
N GLN A 3 15.00 6.60 -40.01
CA GLN A 3 15.79 7.74 -40.51
C GLN A 3 14.89 8.87 -41.05
N TRP A 4 15.44 10.09 -41.10
CA TRP A 4 14.83 11.23 -41.79
C TRP A 4 14.37 10.83 -43.21
N SER A 5 13.16 11.24 -43.61
CA SER A 5 12.50 10.91 -44.88
C SER A 5 12.02 9.46 -45.06
N ALA A 6 12.16 8.59 -44.05
CA ALA A 6 11.63 7.23 -44.13
C ALA A 6 10.09 7.19 -44.14
N ARG A 7 9.53 6.30 -44.95
CA ARG A 7 8.08 6.00 -44.99
C ARG A 7 7.69 5.06 -43.87
N VAL A 8 6.50 5.29 -43.33
CA VAL A 8 5.93 4.45 -42.29
C VAL A 8 4.47 4.16 -42.58
N GLN A 9 4.02 2.98 -42.16
CA GLN A 9 2.64 2.55 -42.27
C GLN A 9 1.89 2.72 -40.95
N ALA A 10 0.59 2.92 -41.00
CA ALA A 10 -0.29 2.90 -39.84
C ALA A 10 -0.08 1.59 -39.05
N GLY A 11 0.15 1.73 -37.74
CA GLY A 11 0.45 0.60 -36.84
C GLY A 11 1.92 0.16 -36.82
N GLN A 12 2.79 0.69 -37.68
CA GLN A 12 4.22 0.38 -37.63
C GLN A 12 4.87 0.95 -36.35
N VAL A 13 5.60 0.11 -35.61
CA VAL A 13 6.34 0.54 -34.42
C VAL A 13 7.51 1.45 -34.83
N LEU A 14 7.49 2.68 -34.36
CA LEU A 14 8.49 3.72 -34.66
C LEU A 14 9.58 3.79 -33.59
N ALA A 15 9.19 3.62 -32.33
CA ALA A 15 10.11 3.62 -31.19
C ALA A 15 9.64 2.64 -30.12
N ARG A 16 10.59 2.09 -29.37
CA ARG A 16 10.33 1.35 -28.13
C ARG A 16 11.00 2.12 -27.01
N LEU A 17 10.22 2.44 -25.98
CA LEU A 17 10.75 3.00 -24.76
C LEU A 17 10.94 1.86 -23.78
N GLU A 18 12.19 1.61 -23.42
CA GLU A 18 12.53 0.74 -22.30
C GLU A 18 12.60 1.61 -21.05
N PRO A 19 11.99 1.18 -19.93
CA PRO A 19 12.28 1.83 -18.66
C PRO A 19 13.77 1.76 -18.41
N LEU A 20 14.36 2.86 -17.97
CA LEU A 20 15.70 2.82 -17.43
C LEU A 20 15.72 1.74 -16.35
N PRO A 21 16.70 0.82 -16.35
CA PRO A 21 16.94 0.00 -15.19
C PRO A 21 17.25 0.96 -14.04
N HIS A 22 16.25 1.25 -13.20
CA HIS A 22 16.53 1.79 -11.88
C HIS A 22 17.49 0.82 -11.23
N THR A 23 18.55 1.36 -10.63
CA THR A 23 19.69 0.58 -10.15
C THR A 23 19.17 -0.65 -9.41
N GLU A 24 19.52 -1.85 -9.89
CA GLU A 24 19.23 -3.11 -9.18
C GLU A 24 19.63 -2.98 -7.70
N ASN A 25 20.61 -2.12 -7.40
CA ASN A 25 21.02 -1.70 -6.07
C ASN A 25 19.85 -1.21 -5.19
N GLY A 26 18.93 -0.38 -5.69
CA GLY A 26 17.81 0.15 -4.88
C GLY A 26 16.78 -0.93 -4.52
N SER A 27 16.41 -1.79 -5.47
CA SER A 27 15.54 -2.93 -5.20
C SER A 27 16.22 -3.95 -4.28
N THR A 28 17.51 -4.20 -4.49
CA THR A 28 18.30 -5.13 -3.67
C THR A 28 18.45 -4.63 -2.24
N GLN A 29 18.72 -3.33 -2.04
CA GLN A 29 18.79 -2.70 -0.73
C GLN A 29 17.44 -2.78 0.01
N LEU A 30 16.33 -2.50 -0.68
CA LEU A 30 15.00 -2.59 -0.07
C LEU A 30 14.60 -4.04 0.26
N GLN A 31 14.98 -5.00 -0.59
CA GLN A 31 14.80 -6.43 -0.34
C GLN A 31 15.63 -6.91 0.87
N GLN A 32 16.91 -6.53 0.94
CA GLN A 32 17.77 -6.83 2.08
C GLN A 32 17.21 -6.22 3.36
N GLY A 33 16.78 -4.95 3.33
CA GLY A 33 16.13 -4.32 4.48
C GLY A 33 14.86 -5.08 4.89
N SER A 34 14.07 -5.60 3.93
CA SER A 34 12.84 -6.32 4.24
C SER A 34 13.15 -7.64 4.93
N GLN A 35 14.17 -8.36 4.46
CA GLN A 35 14.67 -9.58 5.12
C GLN A 35 15.17 -9.28 6.55
N VAL A 36 15.90 -8.18 6.75
CA VAL A 36 16.37 -7.76 8.08
C VAL A 36 15.19 -7.44 9.00
N SER A 37 14.21 -6.67 8.53
CA SER A 37 13.02 -6.34 9.32
C SER A 37 12.19 -7.59 9.68
N ALA A 38 12.06 -8.54 8.74
CA ALA A 38 11.38 -9.81 8.98
C ALA A 38 12.13 -10.67 10.03
N ALA A 39 13.46 -10.72 9.95
CA ALA A 39 14.28 -11.42 10.94
C ALA A 39 14.19 -10.76 12.34
N GLN A 40 14.14 -9.43 12.41
CA GLN A 40 13.93 -8.70 13.66
C GLN A 40 12.56 -8.99 14.26
N LEU A 41 11.51 -9.01 13.44
CA LEU A 41 10.15 -9.36 13.87
C LEU A 41 10.11 -10.79 14.42
N ALA A 42 10.63 -11.77 13.68
CA ALA A 42 10.67 -13.17 14.11
C ALA A 42 11.46 -13.37 15.42
N SER A 43 12.60 -12.68 15.56
CA SER A 43 13.37 -12.69 16.81
C SER A 43 12.59 -12.11 18.00
N ALA A 44 11.90 -10.99 17.78
CA ALA A 44 11.06 -10.37 18.80
C ALA A 44 9.85 -11.25 19.18
N GLU A 45 9.25 -11.96 18.21
CA GLU A 45 8.16 -12.92 18.44
C GLU A 45 8.62 -14.10 19.27
N GLN A 46 9.82 -14.63 18.96
CA GLN A 46 10.43 -15.70 19.74
C GLN A 46 10.73 -15.26 21.18
N ASN A 47 11.22 -14.02 21.37
CA ASN A 47 11.43 -13.47 22.70
C ASN A 47 10.12 -13.34 23.48
N LEU A 48 9.05 -12.86 22.84
CA LEU A 48 7.72 -12.80 23.46
C LEU A 48 7.21 -14.20 23.85
N ALA A 49 7.40 -15.20 22.98
CA ALA A 49 7.03 -16.58 23.27
C ALA A 49 7.78 -17.13 24.49
N LEU A 50 9.08 -16.85 24.61
CA LEU A 50 9.88 -17.23 25.77
C LEU A 50 9.37 -16.56 27.06
N LEU A 51 9.08 -15.26 27.04
CA LEU A 51 8.53 -14.55 28.19
C LEU A 51 7.17 -15.12 28.62
N ASN A 52 6.30 -15.44 27.66
CA ASN A 52 5.01 -16.10 27.93
C ASN A 52 5.18 -17.50 28.53
N GLN A 53 6.17 -18.27 28.06
CA GLN A 53 6.49 -19.57 28.64
C GLN A 53 7.01 -19.45 30.08
N GLN A 54 7.84 -18.44 30.36
CA GLN A 54 8.29 -18.13 31.73
C GLN A 54 7.11 -17.78 32.63
N LEU A 55 6.15 -16.99 32.14
CA LEU A 55 4.96 -16.60 32.88
C LEU A 55 4.11 -17.82 33.23
N GLN A 56 3.85 -18.69 32.26
CA GLN A 56 3.11 -19.93 32.49
C GLN A 56 3.81 -20.87 33.48
N THR A 57 5.13 -20.90 33.47
CA THR A 57 5.90 -21.71 34.42
C THR A 57 5.79 -21.15 35.83
N LEU A 58 5.87 -19.83 35.98
CA LEU A 58 5.69 -19.14 37.26
C LEU A 58 4.27 -19.32 37.81
N GLU A 59 3.25 -19.21 36.96
CA GLU A 59 1.84 -19.41 37.36
C GLU A 59 1.55 -20.84 37.80
N ARG A 60 2.13 -21.84 37.11
CA ARG A 60 2.06 -23.24 37.55
C ARG A 60 2.74 -23.47 38.89
N GLN A 61 3.89 -22.84 39.12
CA GLN A 61 4.59 -22.93 40.41
C GLN A 61 3.77 -22.29 41.54
N ASP A 62 3.21 -21.09 41.33
CA ASP A 62 2.33 -20.44 42.30
C ASP A 62 1.12 -21.34 42.62
N GLN A 63 0.43 -21.85 41.60
CA GLN A 63 -0.72 -22.73 41.80
C GLN A 63 -0.38 -24.02 42.54
N ALA A 64 0.77 -24.63 42.25
CA ALA A 64 1.24 -25.82 42.95
C ALA A 64 1.52 -25.54 44.43
N LEU A 65 2.18 -24.42 44.75
CA LEU A 65 2.44 -24.00 46.12
C LEU A 65 1.14 -23.74 46.88
N GLN A 66 0.17 -23.06 46.26
CA GLN A 66 -1.15 -22.81 46.86
C GLN A 66 -1.88 -24.12 47.16
N THR A 67 -1.92 -25.03 46.20
CA THR A 67 -2.60 -26.33 46.35
C THR A 67 -1.95 -27.15 47.47
N ALA A 68 -0.61 -27.20 47.52
CA ALA A 68 0.12 -27.89 48.58
C ALA A 68 -0.14 -27.27 49.96
N THR A 69 -0.19 -25.94 50.05
CA THR A 69 -0.44 -25.23 51.32
C THR A 69 -1.85 -25.50 51.84
N VAL A 70 -2.87 -25.46 50.97
CA VAL A 70 -4.25 -25.81 51.31
C VAL A 70 -4.36 -27.27 51.73
N ALA A 71 -3.70 -28.19 51.03
CA ALA A 71 -3.71 -29.62 51.37
C ALA A 71 -3.11 -29.89 52.76
N ILE A 72 -1.97 -29.26 53.10
CA ILE A 72 -1.37 -29.37 54.43
C ILE A 72 -2.31 -28.80 55.50
N ALA A 73 -2.96 -27.67 55.22
CA ALA A 73 -3.92 -27.09 56.16
C ALA A 73 -5.17 -27.97 56.35
N ALA A 74 -5.64 -28.64 55.29
CA ALA A 74 -6.74 -29.60 55.36
C ALA A 74 -6.37 -30.81 56.22
N GLU A 75 -5.15 -31.33 56.11
CA GLU A 75 -4.66 -32.42 56.97
C GLU A 75 -4.69 -32.02 58.46
N ASN A 76 -4.37 -30.76 58.79
CA ASN A 76 -4.47 -30.26 60.16
C ASN A 76 -5.92 -30.21 60.67
N VAL A 77 -6.91 -30.01 59.79
CA VAL A 77 -8.34 -30.11 60.15
C VAL A 77 -8.69 -31.55 60.49
N ASP A 78 -8.22 -32.52 59.72
CA ASP A 78 -8.47 -33.95 59.95
C ASP A 78 -7.80 -34.43 61.25
N GLN A 79 -6.58 -33.98 61.53
CA GLN A 79 -5.91 -34.20 62.82
C GLN A 79 -6.71 -33.61 63.99
N SER A 80 -7.18 -32.35 63.85
CA SER A 80 -7.97 -31.68 64.89
C SER A 80 -9.33 -32.35 65.09
N GLN A 81 -9.94 -32.86 64.03
CA GLN A 81 -11.18 -33.64 64.10
C GLN A 81 -10.96 -34.93 64.89
N SER A 82 -9.87 -35.65 64.63
CA SER A 82 -9.51 -36.85 65.40
C SER A 82 -9.33 -36.56 66.90
N ALA A 83 -8.76 -35.39 67.24
CA ALA A 83 -8.65 -34.94 68.64
C ALA A 83 -10.02 -34.63 69.27
N VAL A 84 -10.94 -34.03 68.51
CA VAL A 84 -12.34 -33.82 68.94
C VAL A 84 -13.02 -35.15 69.24
N ASP A 85 -12.88 -36.14 68.36
CA ASP A 85 -13.53 -37.45 68.52
C ASP A 85 -12.98 -38.20 69.74
N ALA A 86 -11.66 -38.14 69.97
CA ALA A 86 -11.04 -38.70 71.17
C ALA A 86 -11.54 -38.01 72.46
N ALA A 87 -11.66 -36.68 72.47
CA ALA A 87 -12.19 -35.94 73.61
C ALA A 87 -13.67 -36.26 73.88
N ILE A 88 -14.49 -36.42 72.83
CA ILE A 88 -15.89 -36.82 72.93
C ILE A 88 -16.01 -38.23 73.52
N ALA A 89 -15.18 -39.18 73.06
CA ALA A 89 -15.15 -40.53 73.60
C ALA A 89 -14.82 -40.52 75.10
N GLN A 90 -13.83 -39.72 75.52
CA GLN A 90 -13.45 -39.59 76.92
C GLN A 90 -14.56 -38.95 77.78
N GLU A 91 -15.23 -37.93 77.27
CA GLU A 91 -16.38 -37.28 77.93
C GLU A 91 -17.54 -38.26 78.09
N SER A 92 -17.84 -39.07 77.07
CA SER A 92 -18.88 -40.08 77.11
C SER A 92 -18.61 -41.14 78.20
N VAL A 93 -17.36 -41.59 78.33
CA VAL A 93 -16.97 -42.53 79.39
C VAL A 93 -17.14 -41.88 80.77
N ALA A 94 -16.64 -40.67 80.97
CA ALA A 94 -16.75 -39.95 82.24
C ALA A 94 -18.21 -39.69 82.64
N ARG A 95 -19.04 -39.29 81.67
CA ARG A 95 -20.48 -39.08 81.85
C ARG A 95 -21.19 -40.35 82.30
N THR A 96 -20.95 -41.45 81.61
CA THR A 96 -21.58 -42.74 81.93
C THR A 96 -21.21 -43.19 83.35
N GLN A 97 -19.96 -42.98 83.78
CA GLN A 97 -19.54 -43.29 85.14
C GLN A 97 -20.24 -42.39 86.17
N TYR A 98 -20.28 -41.08 85.94
CA TYR A 98 -21.00 -40.14 86.79
C TYR A 98 -22.49 -40.50 86.91
N ASP A 99 -23.19 -40.72 85.79
CA ASP A 99 -24.63 -41.03 85.77
C ASP A 99 -24.96 -42.32 86.54
N ARG A 100 -24.11 -43.34 86.37
CA ARG A 100 -24.22 -44.62 87.11
C ARG A 100 -24.00 -44.44 88.61
N PHE A 101 -22.94 -43.74 89.02
CA PHE A 101 -22.63 -43.55 90.44
C PHE A 101 -23.60 -42.60 91.13
N ARG A 102 -24.11 -41.60 90.43
CA ARG A 102 -25.20 -40.74 90.90
C ARG A 102 -26.45 -41.55 91.22
N SER A 103 -26.78 -42.55 90.40
CA SER A 103 -27.91 -43.46 90.67
C SER A 103 -27.63 -44.33 91.91
N LEU A 104 -26.41 -44.88 92.03
CA LEU A 104 -26.01 -45.67 93.20
C LEU A 104 -25.98 -44.87 94.52
N LEU A 105 -25.72 -43.56 94.46
CA LEU A 105 -25.79 -42.68 95.63
C LEU A 105 -27.22 -42.51 96.12
N ALA A 106 -28.20 -42.43 95.21
CA ALA A 106 -29.61 -42.37 95.56
C ALA A 106 -30.08 -43.64 96.29
N ASP A 107 -29.46 -44.78 95.97
CA ASP A 107 -29.68 -46.07 96.62
C ASP A 107 -28.84 -46.25 97.91
N GLY A 108 -27.99 -45.28 98.28
CA GLY A 108 -27.12 -45.33 99.46
C GLY A 108 -25.90 -46.24 99.35
N ALA A 109 -25.55 -46.71 98.14
CA ALA A 109 -24.49 -47.71 97.91
C ALA A 109 -23.08 -47.11 97.75
N VAL A 110 -22.95 -45.79 97.60
CA VAL A 110 -21.67 -45.05 97.44
C VAL A 110 -21.68 -43.74 98.23
N SER A 111 -20.51 -43.11 98.44
CA SER A 111 -20.41 -41.85 99.19
C SER A 111 -20.58 -40.61 98.30
N GLN A 112 -21.01 -39.49 98.90
CA GLN A 112 -21.15 -38.20 98.20
C GLN A 112 -19.82 -37.76 97.55
N GLN A 113 -18.71 -37.90 98.26
CA GLN A 113 -17.37 -37.56 97.78
C GLN A 113 -17.01 -38.26 96.47
N GLN A 114 -17.40 -39.55 96.31
CA GLN A 114 -17.11 -40.31 95.09
C GLN A 114 -17.90 -39.77 93.88
N VAL A 115 -19.16 -39.37 94.08
CA VAL A 115 -19.97 -38.75 93.01
C VAL A 115 -19.42 -37.37 92.65
N ASP A 116 -19.05 -36.56 93.64
CA ASP A 116 -18.50 -35.22 93.41
C ASP A 116 -17.19 -35.26 92.61
N GLU A 117 -16.33 -36.25 92.87
CA GLU A 117 -15.06 -36.46 92.14
C GLU A 117 -15.31 -36.89 90.67
N LEU A 118 -16.30 -37.77 90.45
CA LEU A 118 -16.72 -38.16 89.10
C LEU A 118 -17.38 -37.00 88.35
N GLU A 119 -18.15 -36.14 89.04
CA GLU A 119 -18.73 -34.95 88.44
C GLU A 119 -17.64 -33.98 87.98
N ALA A 120 -16.63 -33.74 88.83
CA ALA A 120 -15.47 -32.92 88.46
C ALA A 120 -14.73 -33.51 87.26
N THR A 121 -14.57 -34.83 87.21
CA THR A 121 -13.95 -35.54 86.07
C THR A 121 -14.74 -35.37 84.78
N TRP A 122 -16.07 -35.52 84.82
CA TRP A 122 -16.93 -35.29 83.67
C TRP A 122 -16.89 -33.84 83.19
N ARG A 123 -16.98 -32.86 84.12
CA ARG A 123 -16.87 -31.43 83.78
C ARG A 123 -15.52 -31.09 83.14
N SER A 124 -14.44 -31.71 83.60
CA SER A 124 -13.10 -31.59 82.99
C SER A 124 -13.06 -32.15 81.57
N ALA A 125 -13.61 -33.36 81.36
CA ALA A 125 -13.70 -33.96 80.03
C ALA A 125 -14.57 -33.12 79.07
N GLN A 126 -15.67 -32.52 79.56
CA GLN A 126 -16.50 -31.60 78.79
C GLN A 126 -15.73 -30.32 78.39
N ALA A 127 -14.85 -29.81 79.26
CA ALA A 127 -13.98 -28.70 78.93
C ALA A 127 -12.95 -29.10 77.85
N ALA A 128 -12.39 -30.30 77.91
CA ALA A 128 -11.49 -30.83 76.88
C ALA A 128 -12.18 -30.93 75.51
N VAL A 129 -13.45 -31.37 75.45
CA VAL A 129 -14.24 -31.35 74.19
C VAL A 129 -14.39 -29.94 73.64
N ARG A 130 -14.71 -28.95 74.49
CA ARG A 130 -14.82 -27.54 74.05
C ARG A 130 -13.50 -26.99 73.51
N GLN A 131 -12.38 -27.36 74.13
CA GLN A 131 -11.06 -26.98 73.67
C GLN A 131 -10.76 -27.59 72.29
N ALA A 132 -10.90 -28.90 72.13
CA ALA A 132 -10.63 -29.58 70.86
C ALA A 132 -11.51 -29.04 69.71
N LYS A 133 -12.80 -28.72 69.99
CA LYS A 133 -13.69 -28.11 69.00
C LYS A 133 -13.22 -26.72 68.56
N SER A 134 -12.71 -25.92 69.50
CA SER A 134 -12.15 -24.60 69.19
C SER A 134 -10.91 -24.73 68.31
N GLU A 135 -10.02 -25.68 68.62
CA GLU A 135 -8.82 -25.97 67.83
C GLU A 135 -9.17 -26.39 66.39
N LYS A 136 -10.15 -27.30 66.21
CA LYS A 136 -10.68 -27.64 64.88
C LYS A 136 -11.23 -26.42 64.14
N THR A 137 -11.98 -25.56 64.83
CA THR A 137 -12.55 -24.35 64.22
C THR A 137 -11.45 -23.43 63.71
N ILE A 138 -10.36 -23.26 64.46
CA ILE A 138 -9.20 -22.46 64.03
C ILE A 138 -8.54 -23.09 62.80
N ALA A 139 -8.37 -24.42 62.78
CA ALA A 139 -7.83 -25.13 61.63
C ALA A 139 -8.72 -24.94 60.38
N GLN A 140 -10.04 -25.00 60.52
CA GLN A 140 -11.00 -24.78 59.42
C GLN A 140 -10.94 -23.35 58.89
N VAL A 141 -10.93 -22.35 59.79
CA VAL A 141 -10.77 -20.93 59.40
C VAL A 141 -9.45 -20.71 58.63
N THR A 142 -8.40 -21.45 58.98
CA THR A 142 -7.12 -21.37 58.28
C THR A 142 -7.22 -21.90 56.84
N VAL A 143 -7.90 -23.03 56.63
CA VAL A 143 -8.19 -23.57 55.29
C VAL A 143 -9.03 -22.59 54.47
N ASP A 144 -10.08 -22.02 55.07
CA ASP A 144 -10.96 -21.06 54.40
C ASP A 144 -10.21 -19.78 53.99
N ALA A 145 -9.36 -19.26 54.88
CA ALA A 145 -8.53 -18.08 54.61
C ALA A 145 -7.52 -18.34 53.48
N LEU A 146 -6.96 -19.55 53.41
CA LEU A 146 -6.09 -19.98 52.31
C LEU A 146 -6.85 -20.15 50.99
N GLY A 147 -8.06 -20.71 51.04
CA GLY A 147 -8.95 -20.87 49.88
C GLY A 147 -9.37 -19.53 49.26
N GLN A 148 -9.55 -18.49 50.08
CA GLN A 148 -9.84 -17.12 49.63
C GLN A 148 -8.62 -16.39 49.04
N ARG A 149 -7.46 -17.07 48.90
CA ARG A 149 -6.20 -16.51 48.37
C ARG A 149 -5.71 -15.29 49.16
N THR A 150 -6.07 -15.19 50.43
CA THR A 150 -5.54 -14.17 51.32
C THR A 150 -4.02 -14.40 51.41
N PRO A 151 -3.17 -13.44 51.02
CA PRO A 151 -1.74 -13.69 50.90
C PRO A 151 -1.10 -13.97 52.27
N LEU A 152 -0.86 -15.24 52.59
CA LEU A 152 -0.01 -15.64 53.71
C LEU A 152 1.47 -15.45 53.32
N GLN A 153 2.25 -15.00 54.32
CA GLN A 153 3.55 -14.33 54.20
C GLN A 153 4.66 -15.10 53.45
N GLY A 154 5.60 -14.31 52.90
CA GLY A 154 6.93 -14.75 52.47
C GLY A 154 7.02 -14.98 50.96
N ASN A 155 6.97 -16.24 50.55
CA ASN A 155 7.32 -16.66 49.19
C ASN A 155 6.31 -16.19 48.14
N SER A 156 5.03 -16.05 48.51
CA SER A 156 3.97 -15.56 47.61
C SER A 156 4.23 -14.13 47.11
N LYS A 157 4.88 -13.27 47.92
CA LYS A 157 5.17 -11.88 47.54
C LYS A 157 6.25 -11.79 46.47
N ASP A 158 7.24 -12.68 46.53
CA ASP A 158 8.34 -12.73 45.56
C ASP A 158 7.88 -13.28 44.22
N LEU A 159 7.10 -14.37 44.21
CA LEU A 159 6.47 -14.88 42.99
C LEU A 159 5.53 -13.83 42.36
N GLN A 160 4.75 -13.12 43.18
CA GLN A 160 3.89 -12.05 42.69
C GLN A 160 4.67 -10.85 42.13
N SER A 161 5.80 -10.49 42.73
CA SER A 161 6.64 -9.39 42.22
C SER A 161 7.30 -9.77 40.90
N GLN A 162 7.83 -11.00 40.79
CA GLN A 162 8.36 -11.56 39.54
C GLN A 162 7.29 -11.60 38.45
N ARG A 163 6.07 -12.04 38.78
CA ARG A 163 4.94 -12.05 37.84
C ARG A 163 4.63 -10.66 37.31
N ARG A 164 4.54 -9.66 38.18
CA ARG A 164 4.30 -8.26 37.78
C ARG A 164 5.42 -7.71 36.89
N GLN A 165 6.66 -8.03 37.23
CA GLN A 165 7.82 -7.62 36.42
C GLN A 165 7.74 -8.26 35.02
N LEU A 166 7.48 -9.56 34.95
CA LEU A 166 7.40 -10.28 33.68
C LEU A 166 6.24 -9.81 32.81
N LEU A 167 5.07 -9.52 33.41
CA LEU A 167 3.93 -8.94 32.69
C LEU A 167 4.27 -7.57 32.09
N LYS A 168 5.01 -6.72 32.83
CA LYS A 168 5.48 -5.43 32.32
C LYS A 168 6.47 -5.62 31.16
N GLU A 169 7.35 -6.60 31.25
CA GLU A 169 8.31 -6.94 30.19
C GLU A 169 7.61 -7.46 28.94
N ILE A 170 6.62 -8.36 29.10
CA ILE A 170 5.73 -8.82 28.03
C ILE A 170 5.00 -7.64 27.37
N GLN A 171 4.43 -6.72 28.16
CA GLN A 171 3.76 -5.54 27.63
C GLN A 171 4.72 -4.66 26.81
N THR A 172 5.93 -4.46 27.31
CA THR A 172 6.96 -3.68 26.62
C THR A 172 7.38 -4.37 25.32
N GLN A 173 7.59 -5.69 25.35
CA GLN A 173 7.95 -6.49 24.18
C GLN A 173 6.83 -6.50 23.12
N THR A 174 5.58 -6.56 23.56
CA THR A 174 4.40 -6.50 22.67
C THR A 174 4.32 -5.15 21.96
N ALA A 175 4.51 -4.05 22.68
CA ALA A 175 4.53 -2.72 22.07
C ALA A 175 5.69 -2.56 21.05
N GLN A 176 6.85 -3.16 21.32
CA GLN A 176 7.96 -3.18 20.36
C GLN A 176 7.63 -3.99 19.11
N LEU A 177 6.95 -5.13 19.27
CA LEU A 177 6.49 -5.97 18.17
C LEU A 177 5.52 -5.22 17.26
N ASP A 178 4.56 -4.48 17.83
CA ASP A 178 3.61 -3.69 17.04
C ASP A 178 4.33 -2.65 16.17
N LEU A 179 5.33 -1.96 16.74
CA LEU A 179 6.14 -0.99 15.99
C LEU A 179 6.97 -1.65 14.88
N LEU A 180 7.56 -2.83 15.14
CA LEU A 180 8.32 -3.59 14.15
C LEU A 180 7.41 -4.11 13.03
N ALA A 181 6.21 -4.59 13.37
CA ALA A 181 5.23 -5.08 12.41
C ALA A 181 4.81 -3.95 11.46
N LEU A 182 4.51 -2.76 11.99
CA LEU A 182 4.22 -1.57 11.19
C LEU A 182 5.41 -1.16 10.30
N ALA A 183 6.63 -1.21 10.81
CA ALA A 183 7.82 -0.90 10.01
C ALA A 183 8.01 -1.89 8.85
N HIS A 184 7.85 -3.19 9.12
CA HIS A 184 7.90 -4.25 8.13
C HIS A 184 6.79 -4.11 7.08
N GLU A 185 5.56 -3.82 7.48
CA GLU A 185 4.43 -3.59 6.57
C GLU A 185 4.67 -2.37 5.65
N ASN A 186 5.14 -1.25 6.20
CA ASN A 186 5.50 -0.07 5.42
C ASN A 186 6.58 -0.41 4.38
N GLN A 187 7.56 -1.22 4.76
CA GLN A 187 8.63 -1.63 3.86
C GLN A 187 8.13 -2.58 2.74
N GLN A 188 7.25 -3.52 3.06
CA GLN A 188 6.60 -4.37 2.06
C GLN A 188 5.73 -3.56 1.10
N THR A 189 5.03 -2.55 1.61
CA THR A 189 4.23 -1.63 0.79
C THR A 189 5.12 -0.85 -0.19
N GLN A 190 6.28 -0.36 0.26
CA GLN A 190 7.24 0.31 -0.63
C GLN A 190 7.77 -0.64 -1.72
N LEU A 191 8.10 -1.88 -1.35
CA LEU A 191 8.55 -2.90 -2.30
C LEU A 191 7.47 -3.22 -3.35
N SER A 192 6.23 -3.45 -2.92
CA SER A 192 5.12 -3.76 -3.84
C SER A 192 4.76 -2.58 -4.74
N GLN A 193 4.83 -1.34 -4.23
CA GLN A 193 4.65 -0.14 -5.04
C GLN A 193 5.73 -0.02 -6.11
N LEU A 194 7.00 -0.27 -5.76
CA LEU A 194 8.09 -0.28 -6.72
C LEU A 194 7.90 -1.38 -7.77
N GLN A 195 7.60 -2.61 -7.35
CA GLN A 195 7.30 -3.73 -8.24
C GLN A 195 6.15 -3.41 -9.20
N SER A 196 5.08 -2.77 -8.70
CA SER A 196 3.95 -2.35 -9.54
C SER A 196 4.35 -1.29 -10.55
N ARG A 197 5.17 -0.31 -10.15
CA ARG A 197 5.74 0.68 -11.09
C ARG A 197 6.55 0.00 -12.19
N TYR A 198 7.38 -1.00 -11.85
CA TYR A 198 8.14 -1.78 -12.84
C TYR A 198 7.25 -2.63 -13.75
N GLY A 199 6.27 -3.35 -13.19
CA GLY A 199 5.34 -4.17 -13.96
C GLY A 199 4.47 -3.33 -14.92
N SER A 200 4.16 -2.10 -14.53
CA SER A 200 3.45 -1.12 -15.38
C SER A 200 4.34 -0.39 -16.37
N ALA A 201 5.67 -0.43 -16.19
CA ALA A 201 6.64 0.04 -17.17
C ALA A 201 6.81 -1.00 -18.29
N LEU A 202 5.68 -1.38 -18.90
CA LEU A 202 5.66 -2.13 -20.15
C LEU A 202 6.46 -1.34 -21.17
N VAL A 203 7.29 -2.06 -21.93
CA VAL A 203 7.97 -1.52 -23.11
C VAL A 203 6.92 -0.78 -23.93
N ALA A 204 6.97 0.56 -23.90
CA ALA A 204 5.97 1.37 -24.56
C ALA A 204 6.37 1.44 -26.03
N SER A 205 5.70 0.64 -26.86
CA SER A 205 5.84 0.71 -28.30
C SER A 205 5.02 1.88 -28.83
N ILE A 206 5.70 2.89 -29.34
CA ILE A 206 5.08 4.02 -30.02
C ILE A 206 4.93 3.65 -31.48
N SER A 207 3.68 3.58 -31.95
CA SER A 207 3.34 3.18 -33.30
C SER A 207 2.81 4.36 -34.11
N ALA A 208 2.99 4.33 -35.43
CA ALA A 208 2.49 5.36 -36.32
C ALA A 208 0.95 5.35 -36.34
N PRO A 209 0.27 6.48 -36.08
CA PRO A 209 -1.19 6.56 -36.11
C PRO A 209 -1.79 6.51 -37.52
N PHE A 210 -1.00 6.87 -38.54
CA PHE A 210 -1.39 6.90 -39.95
C PHE A 210 -0.18 6.62 -40.86
N ASP A 211 -0.44 6.37 -42.14
CA ASP A 211 0.59 6.23 -43.17
C ASP A 211 1.24 7.59 -43.48
N GLY A 212 2.57 7.66 -43.46
CA GLY A 212 3.24 8.95 -43.59
C GLY A 212 4.74 8.88 -43.82
N VAL A 213 5.38 10.03 -43.70
CA VAL A 213 6.85 10.18 -43.76
C VAL A 213 7.38 10.89 -42.53
N ILE A 214 8.52 10.43 -42.04
CA ILE A 214 9.18 11.03 -40.87
C ILE A 214 9.84 12.33 -41.30
N TYR A 215 9.37 13.44 -40.71
CA TYR A 215 9.86 14.78 -40.99
C TYR A 215 11.09 15.14 -40.18
N SER A 216 11.06 14.83 -38.88
CA SER A 216 12.19 15.06 -37.99
C SER A 216 12.16 14.09 -36.81
N THR A 217 13.35 13.73 -36.35
CA THR A 217 13.57 12.99 -35.10
C THR A 217 14.24 13.97 -34.14
N GLN A 218 13.67 14.14 -32.95
CA GLN A 218 14.24 15.03 -31.91
C GLN A 218 15.10 14.27 -30.90
N GLN A 219 15.11 12.94 -30.96
CA GLN A 219 15.76 12.05 -30.00
C GLN A 219 16.45 10.88 -30.72
N ASP A 220 17.62 10.50 -30.24
CA ASP A 220 18.39 9.37 -30.77
C ASP A 220 18.15 8.06 -30.02
N ALA A 221 18.51 6.94 -30.66
CA ALA A 221 18.44 5.64 -30.01
C ALA A 221 19.43 5.58 -28.83
N GLY A 222 18.92 5.25 -27.63
CA GLY A 222 19.70 5.22 -26.40
C GLY A 222 19.66 6.51 -25.58
N GLU A 223 19.01 7.57 -26.09
CA GLU A 223 18.80 8.80 -25.34
C GLU A 223 17.71 8.61 -24.27
N GLN A 224 17.93 9.22 -23.10
CA GLN A 224 16.98 9.18 -22.00
C GLN A 224 15.89 10.24 -22.19
N VAL A 225 14.62 9.81 -22.17
CA VAL A 225 13.46 10.70 -22.36
C VAL A 225 12.62 10.84 -21.08
N ASN A 226 12.23 12.08 -20.76
CA ASN A 226 11.32 12.39 -19.66
C ASN A 226 9.94 12.81 -20.19
N ARG A 227 8.84 12.41 -19.54
CA ARG A 227 7.49 12.79 -20.00
C ARG A 227 7.10 14.20 -19.52
N PRO A 228 6.46 15.05 -20.36
CA PRO A 228 6.21 14.86 -21.79
C PRO A 228 7.43 15.22 -22.65
N ALA A 229 7.76 14.40 -23.64
CA ALA A 229 8.82 14.66 -24.63
C ALA A 229 8.32 14.34 -26.04
N THR A 230 8.68 15.19 -27.00
CA THR A 230 8.44 14.96 -28.42
C THR A 230 9.59 14.13 -28.98
N LEU A 231 9.30 12.93 -29.49
CA LEU A 231 10.33 12.04 -30.02
C LEU A 231 10.59 12.26 -31.52
N LEU A 232 9.50 12.41 -32.28
CA LEU A 232 9.53 12.57 -33.72
C LEU A 232 8.28 13.29 -34.22
N SER A 233 8.38 13.86 -35.41
CA SER A 233 7.26 14.45 -36.14
C SER A 233 6.97 13.65 -37.40
N LEU A 234 5.69 13.33 -37.62
CA LEU A 234 5.21 12.57 -38.78
C LEU A 234 4.34 13.46 -39.67
N LEU A 235 4.54 13.39 -40.98
CA LEU A 235 3.71 14.06 -41.98
C LEU A 235 2.74 13.07 -42.60
N ASP A 236 1.47 13.45 -42.67
CA ASP A 236 0.43 12.72 -43.40
C ASP A 236 0.52 13.06 -44.89
N CYS A 237 0.87 12.09 -45.73
CA CYS A 237 0.97 12.31 -47.17
C CYS A 237 -0.40 12.23 -47.89
N ASN A 238 -1.49 11.92 -47.18
CA ASN A 238 -2.84 11.81 -47.76
C ASN A 238 -3.65 13.11 -47.60
N ASP A 239 -3.28 13.97 -46.66
CA ASP A 239 -3.91 15.28 -46.45
C ASP A 239 -2.96 16.39 -46.91
N LEU A 240 -2.94 16.64 -48.23
CA LEU A 240 -2.03 17.60 -48.85
C LEU A 240 -2.76 18.88 -49.23
N TRP A 241 -2.09 20.01 -49.03
CA TRP A 241 -2.61 21.31 -49.42
C TRP A 241 -1.49 22.22 -49.93
N VAL A 242 -1.88 23.17 -50.79
CA VAL A 242 -1.02 24.27 -51.24
C VAL A 242 -1.52 25.55 -50.61
N GLU A 243 -0.61 26.31 -50.03
CA GLU A 243 -0.91 27.62 -49.46
C GLU A 243 -0.33 28.73 -50.34
N ALA A 244 -1.16 29.73 -50.61
CA ALA A 244 -0.75 30.94 -51.31
C ALA A 244 -1.18 32.19 -50.55
N LEU A 245 -0.35 33.22 -50.63
CA LEU A 245 -0.67 34.56 -50.15
C LEU A 245 -1.02 35.44 -51.35
N VAL A 246 -2.22 36.00 -51.32
CA VAL A 246 -2.73 36.88 -52.38
C VAL A 246 -3.17 38.21 -51.78
N SER A 247 -3.31 39.25 -52.60
CA SER A 247 -3.94 40.48 -52.14
C SER A 247 -5.43 40.26 -51.83
N THR A 248 -5.99 41.03 -50.90
CA THR A 248 -7.43 40.98 -50.61
C THR A 248 -8.31 41.22 -51.84
N GLN A 249 -7.87 42.03 -52.80
CA GLN A 249 -8.59 42.27 -54.05
C GLN A 249 -8.62 41.04 -54.96
N GLN A 250 -7.54 40.26 -54.98
CA GLN A 250 -7.50 38.98 -55.70
C GLN A 250 -8.32 37.91 -54.98
N ALA A 251 -8.27 37.87 -53.65
CA ALA A 251 -9.04 36.93 -52.84
C ALA A 251 -10.55 37.07 -53.08
N LYS A 252 -11.06 38.30 -53.20
CA LYS A 252 -12.48 38.56 -53.50
C LYS A 252 -12.96 38.01 -54.85
N ARG A 253 -12.03 37.72 -55.77
CA ARG A 253 -12.34 37.20 -57.12
C ARG A 253 -12.23 35.67 -57.17
N ILE A 254 -11.81 35.02 -56.09
CA ILE A 254 -11.73 33.57 -56.02
C ILE A 254 -13.12 33.04 -55.68
N ASP A 255 -13.65 32.20 -56.56
CA ASP A 255 -14.84 31.41 -56.30
C ASP A 255 -14.42 30.12 -55.59
N THR A 256 -14.94 29.89 -54.37
CA THR A 256 -14.58 28.73 -53.55
C THR A 256 -15.14 27.43 -54.09
N ASP A 257 -16.21 27.49 -54.88
CA ASP A 257 -16.89 26.31 -55.43
C ASP A 257 -16.29 25.84 -56.76
N GLN A 258 -15.32 26.59 -57.29
CA GLN A 258 -14.66 26.26 -58.56
C GLN A 258 -13.36 25.48 -58.36
N PRO A 259 -13.07 24.50 -59.25
CA PRO A 259 -11.83 23.77 -59.21
C PRO A 259 -10.63 24.67 -59.53
N VAL A 260 -9.55 24.48 -58.79
CA VAL A 260 -8.28 25.18 -58.97
C VAL A 260 -7.31 24.30 -59.72
N ARG A 261 -6.70 24.83 -60.79
CA ARG A 261 -5.62 24.13 -61.49
C ARG A 261 -4.30 24.40 -60.77
N VAL A 262 -3.67 23.34 -60.27
CA VAL A 262 -2.42 23.38 -59.51
C VAL A 262 -1.30 22.75 -60.35
N GLN A 263 -0.31 23.55 -60.72
CA GLN A 263 0.92 23.04 -61.33
C GLN A 263 2.02 22.97 -60.26
N LEU A 264 2.42 21.76 -59.87
CA LEU A 264 3.50 21.55 -58.91
C LEU A 264 4.87 21.65 -59.61
N ALA A 265 5.86 22.25 -58.95
CA ALA A 265 7.21 22.34 -59.49
C ALA A 265 7.84 20.94 -59.61
N GLY A 266 8.27 20.57 -60.82
CA GLY A 266 8.85 19.25 -61.10
C GLY A 266 7.83 18.14 -61.41
N TYR A 267 6.53 18.45 -61.40
CA TYR A 267 5.48 17.56 -61.90
C TYR A 267 4.91 18.13 -63.20
N PRO A 268 4.93 17.39 -64.34
CA PRO A 268 4.52 17.93 -65.63
C PRO A 268 3.00 18.10 -65.76
N GLU A 269 2.22 17.30 -65.04
CA GLU A 269 0.76 17.34 -65.12
C GLU A 269 0.16 18.39 -64.17
N THR A 270 -0.99 18.92 -64.55
CA THR A 270 -1.77 19.82 -63.70
C THR A 270 -2.71 19.00 -62.82
N VAL A 271 -2.68 19.24 -61.52
CA VAL A 271 -3.59 18.63 -60.54
C VAL A 271 -4.81 19.52 -60.36
N VAL A 272 -5.98 18.92 -60.19
CA VAL A 272 -7.19 19.65 -59.81
C VAL A 272 -7.29 19.66 -58.29
N GLY A 273 -7.29 20.85 -57.70
CA GLY A 273 -7.48 21.06 -56.27
C GLY A 273 -8.78 21.81 -55.97
N GLU A 274 -9.19 21.77 -54.71
CA GLU A 274 -10.40 22.41 -54.20
C GLU A 274 -10.01 23.51 -53.21
N VAL A 275 -10.72 24.64 -53.24
CA VAL A 275 -10.46 25.72 -52.30
C VAL A 275 -10.99 25.30 -50.93
N ASP A 276 -10.06 25.09 -49.98
CA ASP A 276 -10.39 24.70 -48.61
C ASP A 276 -10.67 25.94 -47.74
N LEU A 277 -9.86 27.00 -47.90
CA LEU A 277 -9.93 28.17 -47.04
C LEU A 277 -9.46 29.45 -47.76
N VAL A 278 -10.23 30.53 -47.62
CA VAL A 278 -9.86 31.89 -48.06
C VAL A 278 -10.11 32.86 -46.93
N ASN A 279 -9.06 33.21 -46.18
CA ASN A 279 -9.17 34.10 -45.03
C ASN A 279 -8.30 35.34 -45.19
N ALA A 280 -8.87 36.51 -44.92
CA ALA A 280 -8.10 37.74 -44.80
C ALA A 280 -7.15 37.63 -43.59
N ILE A 281 -5.90 38.05 -43.77
CA ILE A 281 -4.89 38.05 -42.72
C ILE A 281 -4.28 39.44 -42.60
N SER A 282 -4.13 39.91 -41.36
CA SER A 282 -3.45 41.18 -41.11
C SER A 282 -1.94 40.99 -41.15
N ALA A 283 -1.19 42.01 -41.58
CA ALA A 283 0.27 41.96 -41.62
C ALA A 283 0.90 41.66 -40.24
N GLY A 284 0.21 41.99 -39.14
CA GLY A 284 0.62 41.68 -37.76
C GLY A 284 0.41 40.24 -37.30
N ASP A 285 -0.43 39.45 -37.99
CA ASP A 285 -0.65 38.03 -37.66
C ASP A 285 0.41 37.13 -38.32
N LEU A 286 0.93 37.57 -39.47
CA LEU A 286 1.98 36.89 -40.23
C LEU A 286 3.33 36.87 -39.50
N THR A 287 3.60 37.80 -38.59
CA THR A 287 4.83 37.83 -37.79
C THR A 287 4.80 36.83 -36.64
N LYS A 288 3.62 36.55 -36.06
CA LYS A 288 3.44 35.50 -35.04
C LYS A 288 3.42 34.09 -35.65
N ALA A 289 2.75 33.92 -36.80
CA ALA A 289 2.65 32.63 -37.48
C ALA A 289 3.96 32.19 -38.19
N ARG A 290 4.91 33.12 -38.40
CA ARG A 290 6.26 32.81 -38.93
C ARG A 290 7.09 31.89 -38.02
N ALA A 291 6.71 31.77 -36.74
CA ALA A 291 7.36 30.88 -35.79
C ALA A 291 7.09 29.37 -36.07
N GLU A 292 6.10 29.03 -36.91
CA GLU A 292 5.67 27.64 -37.17
C GLU A 292 6.21 27.06 -38.51
N ALA A 293 7.22 27.69 -39.11
CA ALA A 293 8.10 27.13 -40.15
C ALA A 293 7.49 26.64 -41.49
N LEU A 294 6.19 26.80 -41.77
CA LEU A 294 5.57 26.31 -43.03
C LEU A 294 4.75 27.34 -43.81
N LEU A 295 5.01 28.65 -43.62
CA LEU A 295 4.33 29.69 -44.39
C LEU A 295 5.06 30.01 -45.71
N PRO A 296 4.33 30.22 -46.83
CA PRO A 296 4.93 30.66 -48.08
C PRO A 296 5.53 32.07 -47.92
N ALA A 297 6.60 32.35 -48.67
CA ALA A 297 7.23 33.67 -48.69
C ALA A 297 6.25 34.74 -49.23
N ILE A 298 6.23 35.92 -48.60
CA ILE A 298 5.45 37.06 -49.09
C ILE A 298 6.12 37.61 -50.35
N PRO A 299 5.43 37.66 -51.50
CA PRO A 299 5.97 38.28 -52.71
C PRO A 299 6.32 39.75 -52.48
N ALA A 300 7.42 40.23 -53.06
CA ALA A 300 7.87 41.63 -52.91
C ALA A 300 6.79 42.65 -53.30
N SER A 301 5.92 42.30 -54.27
CA SER A 301 4.79 43.12 -54.73
C SER A 301 3.64 43.25 -53.72
N LEU A 302 3.61 42.40 -52.70
CA LEU A 302 2.53 42.30 -51.71
C LEU A 302 2.98 42.76 -50.31
N VAL A 303 4.23 43.20 -50.16
CA VAL A 303 4.76 43.73 -48.91
C VAL A 303 4.03 45.03 -48.54
N GLY A 304 3.48 45.10 -47.33
CA GLY A 304 2.78 46.30 -46.83
C GLY A 304 1.31 46.43 -47.27
N GLN A 305 0.76 45.45 -47.99
CA GLN A 305 -0.64 45.43 -48.42
C GLN A 305 -1.50 44.48 -47.55
N PRO A 306 -2.84 44.66 -47.52
CA PRO A 306 -3.72 43.68 -46.89
C PRO A 306 -3.74 42.38 -47.70
N LEU A 307 -3.45 41.27 -47.03
CA LEU A 307 -3.29 39.94 -47.61
C LEU A 307 -4.46 39.01 -47.26
N ALA A 308 -4.59 37.96 -48.04
CA ALA A 308 -5.42 36.81 -47.71
C ALA A 308 -4.62 35.53 -47.89
N ARG A 309 -4.82 34.58 -46.97
CA ARG A 309 -4.32 33.21 -47.08
C ARG A 309 -5.36 32.39 -47.83
N VAL A 310 -4.90 31.76 -48.91
CA VAL A 310 -5.69 30.82 -49.69
C VAL A 310 -5.06 29.45 -49.52
N ARG A 311 -5.85 28.48 -49.06
CA ARG A 311 -5.47 27.07 -48.98
C ARG A 311 -6.27 26.29 -50.01
N VAL A 312 -5.57 25.52 -50.82
CA VAL A 312 -6.17 24.64 -51.84
C VAL A 312 -5.78 23.22 -51.49
N LYS A 313 -6.77 22.38 -51.15
CA LYS A 313 -6.56 20.95 -50.93
C LYS A 313 -6.29 20.28 -52.26
N ILE A 314 -5.31 19.39 -52.31
CA ILE A 314 -4.95 18.65 -53.52
C ILE A 314 -4.96 17.15 -53.24
N PRO A 315 -5.40 16.32 -54.20
CA PRO A 315 -5.27 14.88 -54.09
C PRO A 315 -3.77 14.49 -54.11
N PRO A 316 -3.38 13.40 -53.42
CA PRO A 316 -2.01 12.92 -53.42
C PRO A 316 -1.60 12.49 -54.83
N THR A 317 -0.46 12.99 -55.31
CA THR A 317 0.08 12.65 -56.63
C THR A 317 1.17 11.56 -56.54
N PRO A 318 1.43 10.80 -57.62
CA PRO A 318 2.52 9.82 -57.65
C PRO A 318 3.91 10.42 -57.36
N ALA A 319 4.11 11.70 -57.69
CA ALA A 319 5.36 12.41 -57.41
C ALA A 319 5.56 12.68 -55.91
N GLN A 320 4.49 13.08 -55.21
CA GLN A 320 4.50 13.28 -53.75
C GLN A 320 4.54 11.95 -52.98
N ASN A 321 4.22 10.84 -53.67
CA ASN A 321 4.37 9.49 -53.17
C ASN A 321 5.84 9.00 -53.16
N GLN A 322 6.83 9.89 -53.25
CA GLN A 322 8.25 9.57 -53.13
C GLN A 322 8.79 10.02 -51.77
N SER A 323 9.42 9.10 -51.03
CA SER A 323 9.97 9.34 -49.69
C SER A 323 10.95 10.52 -49.63
N HIS A 324 11.80 10.68 -50.64
CA HIS A 324 12.82 11.74 -50.71
C HIS A 324 12.27 13.17 -50.82
N GLN A 325 10.97 13.34 -51.07
CA GLN A 325 10.34 14.65 -51.26
C GLN A 325 9.47 15.11 -50.08
N LEU A 326 9.44 14.37 -48.95
CA LEU A 326 8.64 14.73 -47.77
C LEU A 326 7.18 15.12 -48.10
N CYS A 327 6.49 14.30 -48.90
CA CYS A 327 5.16 14.58 -49.45
C CYS A 327 5.03 15.88 -50.29
N GLY A 328 6.14 16.45 -50.77
CA GLY A 328 6.17 17.73 -51.48
C GLY A 328 6.19 18.96 -50.56
N VAL A 329 6.47 18.80 -49.26
CA VAL A 329 6.60 19.94 -48.34
C VAL A 329 7.71 20.88 -48.83
N GLY A 330 7.38 22.17 -48.94
CA GLY A 330 8.29 23.22 -49.42
C GLY A 330 8.39 23.35 -50.95
N GLN A 331 7.72 22.51 -51.73
CA GLN A 331 7.65 22.71 -53.19
C GLN A 331 6.86 23.96 -53.55
N SER A 332 7.36 24.68 -54.55
CA SER A 332 6.60 25.76 -55.17
C SER A 332 5.49 25.20 -56.07
N ALA A 333 4.36 25.88 -56.11
CA ALA A 333 3.25 25.54 -56.99
C ALA A 333 2.66 26.79 -57.63
N ARG A 334 2.10 26.65 -58.83
CA ARG A 334 1.34 27.70 -59.51
C ARG A 334 -0.15 27.34 -59.43
N LEU A 335 -0.92 28.20 -58.78
CA LEU A 335 -2.37 28.11 -58.71
C LEU A 335 -3.00 28.96 -59.80
N THR A 336 -3.91 28.38 -60.57
CA THR A 336 -4.71 29.07 -61.57
C THR A 336 -6.19 28.93 -61.22
N PHE A 337 -6.81 30.05 -60.87
CA PHE A 337 -8.22 30.13 -60.48
C PHE A 337 -9.07 30.53 -61.70
N GLY A 338 -10.16 29.79 -61.95
CA GLY A 338 -11.14 30.08 -63.00
C GLY A 338 -10.81 29.54 -64.40
N THR A 339 -11.81 29.56 -65.27
CA THR A 339 -11.72 29.16 -66.68
C THR A 339 -11.76 30.38 -67.60
N HIS A 340 -10.62 31.00 -67.87
CA HIS A 340 -10.49 31.88 -69.02
C HIS A 340 -9.24 31.52 -69.84
N SER A 341 -9.54 30.88 -70.98
CA SER A 341 -8.93 31.07 -72.30
C SER A 341 -7.51 31.65 -72.33
N THR A 342 -6.58 30.81 -72.77
CA THR A 342 -5.41 31.20 -73.56
C THR A 342 -5.71 32.41 -74.45
N LEU A 343 -5.05 33.53 -74.19
CA LEU A 343 -4.79 34.54 -75.21
C LEU A 343 -3.30 34.49 -75.51
N PRO A 344 -2.90 34.16 -76.75
CA PRO A 344 -1.53 34.32 -77.19
C PRO A 344 -1.30 35.81 -77.46
N THR A 345 -0.27 36.40 -76.85
CA THR A 345 0.27 37.66 -77.36
C THR A 345 1.63 37.37 -77.98
N LEU A 346 1.61 37.51 -79.30
CA LEU A 346 2.66 37.40 -80.29
C LEU A 346 3.86 38.34 -80.03
N ILE A 347 5.04 37.80 -80.33
CA ILE A 347 6.11 38.40 -81.16
C ILE A 347 6.88 39.64 -80.63
N SER A 348 8.14 39.37 -80.27
CA SER A 348 9.42 39.87 -80.84
C SER A 348 9.79 41.36 -80.94
N ARG A 349 11.10 41.57 -80.64
CA ARG A 349 12.04 42.70 -80.85
C ARG A 349 12.01 43.83 -79.81
N ARG A 350 13.14 44.24 -79.21
CA ARG A 350 14.58 43.97 -79.44
C ARG A 350 15.22 43.19 -78.31
#